data_AF-A0A535U0I6-F1
#
_entry.id   AF-A0A535U0I6-F1
#
_cell.length_a   1.000
_cell.length_b   1.000
_cell.length_c   1.000
_cell.angle_alpha   90.00
_cell.angle_beta   90.00
_cell.angle_gamma   90.00
#
_symmetry.space_group_name_H-M   'P 1'
#
loop_
_entity.id
_entity.type
_entity.pdbx_description
1 polymer ?
#
loop_
_entity_poly.entity_id
_entity_poly.type
_entity_poly.pdbx_seq_one_letter_code
_entity_poly.pdbx_strand_id
1 'polypeptide(L)'
;MVHFKSVYAAYLTLGTGPYGVLPDHLLQQVWAKTGDITHDKVTVSIPGGYSGSDTLDKVMVGTGPFMFKEWVTGDHLTLARNPHWWGGGGRPYLNEIRVKFDADANTELNELRTNTVDMALDLRPSLLPSLSRQSDVTTVTILDSATEHLDINLHNTFLKDVTLRKAILMAIDRQRIVDTLLLGRTVVPPDAWMCIQTGAWCLDPNAKHTPYDVSAANKLLNDAGYT
;
A
#
# COMPACT_ATOMS: atom_id res chain seq x y z
N MET A 1 -9.85 -2.92 -28.84
CA MET A 1 -11.28 -3.06 -28.48
C MET A 1 -11.38 -4.21 -27.48
N VAL A 2 -12.00 -4.01 -26.32
CA VAL A 2 -12.18 -5.07 -25.32
C VAL A 2 -13.62 -5.55 -25.40
N HIS A 3 -13.82 -6.85 -25.61
CA HIS A 3 -15.14 -7.48 -25.66
C HIS A 3 -15.36 -8.29 -24.38
N PHE A 4 -16.21 -7.79 -23.48
CA PHE A 4 -16.59 -8.53 -22.28
C PHE A 4 -17.70 -9.53 -22.60
N LYS A 5 -17.63 -10.74 -22.01
CA LYS A 5 -18.65 -11.80 -22.18
C LYS A 5 -19.97 -11.46 -21.47
N SER A 6 -19.94 -10.58 -20.49
CA SER A 6 -21.08 -10.10 -19.72
C SER A 6 -20.86 -8.65 -19.30
N VAL A 7 -21.91 -8.01 -18.80
CA VAL A 7 -21.79 -6.68 -18.19
C VAL A 7 -20.84 -6.77 -17.00
N TYR A 8 -19.79 -5.95 -17.00
CA TYR A 8 -18.85 -5.82 -15.91
C TYR A 8 -18.82 -4.36 -15.45
N ALA A 9 -19.54 -4.06 -14.37
CA ALA A 9 -19.78 -2.68 -13.93
C ALA A 9 -18.49 -1.90 -13.64
N ALA A 10 -17.44 -2.58 -13.14
CA ALA A 10 -16.16 -1.97 -12.80
C ALA A 10 -15.16 -1.92 -13.99
N TYR A 11 -15.60 -2.10 -15.25
CA TYR A 11 -14.65 -2.19 -16.37
C TYR A 11 -13.77 -0.95 -16.55
N LEU A 12 -14.27 0.24 -16.22
CA LEU A 12 -13.49 1.48 -16.31
C LEU A 12 -12.33 1.52 -15.30
N THR A 13 -12.43 0.82 -14.17
CA THR A 13 -11.36 0.76 -13.16
C THR A 13 -10.27 -0.24 -13.52
N LEU A 14 -10.47 -1.10 -14.52
CA LEU A 14 -9.43 -2.04 -14.95
C LEU A 14 -8.19 -1.32 -15.51
N GLY A 15 -8.37 -0.12 -16.07
CA GLY A 15 -7.27 0.71 -16.59
C GLY A 15 -6.60 1.59 -15.53
N THR A 16 -7.10 1.61 -14.29
CA THR A 16 -6.59 2.45 -13.20
C THR A 16 -5.83 1.65 -12.14
N GLY A 17 -5.53 0.37 -12.41
CA GLY A 17 -4.73 -0.47 -11.53
C GLY A 17 -3.23 -0.10 -11.52
N PRO A 18 -2.41 -0.80 -10.72
CA PRO A 18 -0.97 -0.51 -10.62
C PRO A 18 -0.21 -0.83 -11.92
N TYR A 19 -0.83 -1.52 -12.86
CA TYR A 19 -0.21 -1.96 -14.10
C TYR A 19 -0.33 -0.86 -15.17
N GLY A 20 0.80 -0.22 -15.45
CA GLY A 20 0.92 0.70 -16.58
C GLY A 20 0.95 0.00 -17.94
N VAL A 21 0.84 0.78 -19.01
CA VAL A 21 1.02 0.26 -20.38
C VAL A 21 2.51 0.03 -20.64
N LEU A 22 2.87 -1.23 -20.91
CA LEU A 22 4.25 -1.60 -21.27
C LEU A 22 4.50 -1.43 -22.78
N PRO A 23 5.72 -1.04 -23.19
CA PRO A 23 6.05 -0.90 -24.62
C PRO A 23 6.15 -2.25 -25.34
N ASP A 24 5.42 -2.38 -26.46
CA ASP A 24 5.37 -3.62 -27.26
C ASP A 24 6.76 -4.10 -27.72
N HIS A 25 7.61 -3.18 -28.19
CA HIS A 25 8.97 -3.54 -28.65
C HIS A 25 9.88 -4.12 -27.55
N LEU A 26 9.58 -3.88 -26.27
CA LEU A 26 10.28 -4.53 -25.16
C LEU A 26 9.66 -5.88 -24.84
N LEU A 27 8.31 -5.97 -24.85
CA LEU A 27 7.60 -7.23 -24.66
C LEU A 27 7.95 -8.27 -25.73
N GLN A 28 8.14 -7.85 -26.98
CA GLN A 28 8.58 -8.73 -28.06
C GLN A 28 9.94 -9.39 -27.76
N GLN A 29 10.87 -8.71 -27.06
CA GLN A 29 12.15 -9.31 -26.65
C GLN A 29 11.96 -10.40 -25.58
N VAL A 30 10.96 -10.24 -24.72
CA VAL A 30 10.60 -11.23 -23.69
C VAL A 30 9.88 -12.42 -24.33
N TRP A 31 8.90 -12.18 -25.21
CA TRP A 31 8.16 -13.24 -25.88
C TRP A 31 8.98 -14.04 -26.89
N ALA A 32 10.04 -13.46 -27.46
CA ALA A 32 11.01 -14.18 -28.26
C ALA A 32 11.84 -15.20 -27.45
N LYS A 33 11.74 -15.18 -26.12
CA LYS A 33 12.44 -16.07 -25.18
C LYS A 33 11.43 -17.00 -24.49
N THR A 34 11.28 -16.90 -23.16
CA THR A 34 10.36 -17.74 -22.37
C THR A 34 9.00 -17.07 -22.18
N GLY A 35 8.91 -15.76 -22.39
CA GLY A 35 7.73 -14.97 -22.10
C GLY A 35 7.61 -14.57 -20.63
N ASP A 36 8.62 -14.87 -19.81
CA ASP A 36 8.64 -14.55 -18.38
C ASP A 36 9.33 -13.21 -18.14
N ILE A 37 8.52 -12.18 -17.82
CA ILE A 37 8.98 -10.82 -17.57
C ILE A 37 9.92 -10.69 -16.36
N THR A 38 9.98 -11.71 -15.50
CA THR A 38 10.80 -11.74 -14.26
C THR A 38 12.13 -12.46 -14.45
N HIS A 39 12.33 -13.14 -15.59
CA HIS A 39 13.56 -13.87 -15.91
C HIS A 39 14.20 -13.42 -17.23
N ASP A 40 13.38 -13.06 -18.22
CA ASP A 40 13.85 -12.63 -19.52
C ASP A 40 14.28 -11.16 -19.49
N LYS A 41 15.60 -10.95 -19.57
CA LYS A 41 16.17 -9.60 -19.64
C LYS A 41 15.83 -8.90 -20.95
N VAL A 42 15.54 -7.61 -20.87
CA VAL A 42 15.46 -6.68 -21.99
C VAL A 42 16.62 -5.70 -21.93
N THR A 43 17.06 -5.20 -23.08
CA THR A 43 18.03 -4.10 -23.13
C THR A 43 17.30 -2.80 -23.42
N VAL A 44 17.52 -1.80 -22.58
CA VAL A 44 16.88 -0.49 -22.67
C VAL A 44 17.95 0.59 -22.65
N SER A 45 17.74 1.65 -23.43
CA SER A 45 18.53 2.88 -23.35
C SER A 45 17.60 4.08 -23.37
N ILE A 46 17.33 4.65 -22.19
CA ILE A 46 16.46 5.82 -22.04
C ILE A 46 17.35 7.05 -21.78
N PRO A 47 17.40 8.03 -22.70
CA PRO A 47 18.15 9.26 -22.45
C PRO A 47 17.74 9.94 -21.15
N GLY A 48 18.69 10.11 -20.23
CA GLY A 48 18.44 10.70 -18.90
C GLY A 48 17.75 9.77 -17.90
N GLY A 49 17.36 8.57 -18.30
CA GLY A 49 16.85 7.51 -17.44
C GLY A 49 17.82 6.33 -17.38
N TYR A 50 17.28 5.13 -17.17
CA TYR A 50 18.04 3.90 -17.12
C TYR A 50 18.59 3.46 -18.50
N SER A 51 19.85 3.01 -18.51
CA SER A 51 20.49 2.37 -19.66
C SER A 51 21.20 1.09 -19.20
N GLY A 52 20.76 -0.06 -19.70
CA GLY A 52 21.29 -1.35 -19.29
C GLY A 52 20.40 -2.53 -19.70
N SER A 53 20.73 -3.71 -19.19
CA SER A 53 19.99 -4.94 -19.46
C SER A 53 19.49 -5.58 -18.16
N ASP A 54 18.18 -5.61 -17.96
CA ASP A 54 17.56 -6.28 -16.82
C ASP A 54 16.13 -6.75 -17.15
N THR A 55 15.45 -7.38 -16.20
CA THR A 55 14.08 -7.89 -16.33
C THR A 55 13.04 -6.78 -16.15
N LEU A 56 11.86 -6.91 -16.78
CA LEU A 56 10.85 -5.83 -16.82
C LEU A 56 10.18 -5.55 -15.46
N ASP A 57 10.33 -6.44 -14.49
CA ASP A 57 9.97 -6.19 -13.08
C ASP A 57 10.97 -5.28 -12.35
N LYS A 58 12.21 -5.15 -12.88
CA LYS A 58 13.27 -4.30 -12.32
C LYS A 58 13.48 -3.02 -13.10
N VAL A 59 13.35 -3.06 -14.42
CA VAL A 59 13.48 -1.89 -15.29
C VAL A 59 12.11 -1.41 -15.74
N MET A 60 11.59 -0.43 -15.02
CA MET A 60 10.28 0.15 -15.31
C MET A 60 10.36 1.12 -16.50
N VAL A 61 9.75 0.74 -17.62
CA VAL A 61 9.62 1.62 -18.80
C VAL A 61 8.15 2.00 -18.97
N GLY A 62 7.84 3.27 -18.76
CA GLY A 62 6.48 3.79 -18.83
C GLY A 62 6.39 5.17 -19.48
N THR A 63 5.17 5.70 -19.55
CA THR A 63 4.86 6.99 -20.20
C THR A 63 4.52 8.09 -19.19
N GLY A 64 4.85 7.88 -17.91
CA GLY A 64 4.55 8.79 -16.81
C GLY A 64 5.42 10.05 -16.77
N PRO A 65 5.17 10.95 -15.80
CA PRO A 65 5.90 12.21 -15.64
C PRO A 65 7.36 12.03 -15.19
N PHE A 66 7.71 10.87 -14.63
CA PHE A 66 9.07 10.51 -14.27
C PHE A 66 9.45 9.16 -14.88
N MET A 67 10.73 9.00 -15.18
CA MET A 67 11.35 7.82 -15.79
C MET A 67 12.22 7.14 -14.74
N PHE A 68 12.21 5.80 -14.73
CA PHE A 68 13.15 5.03 -13.94
C PHE A 68 14.59 5.38 -14.32
N LYS A 69 15.43 5.67 -13.32
CA LYS A 69 16.85 5.99 -13.50
C LYS A 69 17.74 4.93 -12.86
N GLU A 70 17.50 4.61 -11.60
CA GLU A 70 18.35 3.69 -10.83
C GLU A 70 17.59 3.03 -9.68
N TRP A 71 17.96 1.79 -9.37
CA TRP A 71 17.57 1.09 -8.15
C TRP A 71 18.82 0.55 -7.46
N VAL A 72 19.09 1.03 -6.25
CA VAL A 72 20.14 0.50 -5.38
C VAL A 72 19.47 -0.29 -4.27
N THR A 73 19.62 -1.62 -4.32
CA THR A 73 18.98 -2.54 -3.38
C THR A 73 19.27 -2.18 -1.93
N GLY A 74 18.20 -1.93 -1.17
CA GLY A 74 18.28 -1.61 0.26
C GLY A 74 18.69 -0.16 0.57
N ASP A 75 18.89 0.69 -0.44
CA ASP A 75 19.27 2.09 -0.25
C ASP A 75 18.23 3.05 -0.86
N HIS A 76 18.06 3.06 -2.19
CA HIS A 76 17.15 4.01 -2.83
C HIS A 76 16.68 3.64 -4.24
N LEU A 77 15.58 4.28 -4.65
CA LEU A 77 15.09 4.39 -6.02
C LEU A 77 15.27 5.83 -6.51
N THR A 78 15.84 6.01 -7.70
CA THR A 78 15.92 7.32 -8.36
C THR A 78 15.05 7.35 -9.62
N LEU A 79 14.24 8.41 -9.73
CA LEU A 79 13.39 8.70 -10.87
C LEU A 79 13.77 10.06 -11.47
N ALA A 80 14.08 10.09 -12.77
CA ALA A 80 14.38 11.33 -13.49
C ALA A 80 13.11 11.92 -14.11
N ARG A 81 13.02 13.26 -14.21
CA ARG A 81 11.95 13.94 -14.94
C ARG A 81 11.86 13.42 -16.38
N ASN A 82 10.65 13.09 -16.85
CA ASN A 82 10.40 12.78 -18.26
C ASN A 82 10.18 14.08 -19.07
N PRO A 83 11.13 14.51 -19.93
CA PRO A 83 10.98 15.73 -20.73
C PRO A 83 9.93 15.59 -21.84
N HIS A 84 9.50 14.37 -22.15
CA HIS A 84 8.54 14.03 -23.21
C HIS A 84 7.17 13.63 -22.66
N TRP A 85 6.89 13.91 -21.38
CA TRP A 85 5.60 13.57 -20.80
C TRP A 85 4.45 14.33 -21.48
N TRP A 86 3.39 13.60 -21.81
CA TRP A 86 2.26 14.06 -22.63
C TRP A 86 1.26 14.96 -21.91
N GLY A 87 1.41 15.21 -20.59
CA GLY A 87 0.48 15.90 -19.70
C GLY A 87 0.19 17.40 -19.97
N GLY A 88 0.41 17.88 -21.19
CA GLY A 88 -0.35 19.00 -21.76
C GLY A 88 -0.14 20.41 -21.19
N GLY A 89 0.79 20.67 -20.25
CA GLY A 89 1.11 22.06 -19.89
C GLY A 89 1.72 22.33 -18.51
N GLY A 90 1.67 21.38 -17.58
CA GLY A 90 2.36 21.48 -16.28
C GLY A 90 3.44 20.42 -16.17
N ARG A 91 4.70 20.74 -16.55
CA ARG A 91 5.81 19.80 -16.34
C ARG A 91 5.93 19.50 -14.84
N PRO A 92 6.20 18.25 -14.41
CA PRO A 92 6.44 17.97 -12.99
C PRO A 92 7.54 18.90 -12.48
N TYR A 93 7.36 19.59 -11.35
CA TYR A 93 8.28 20.68 -10.98
C TYR A 93 9.69 20.20 -10.64
N LEU A 94 9.84 18.95 -10.21
CA LEU A 94 11.10 18.34 -9.79
C LEU A 94 11.90 17.80 -10.98
N ASN A 95 13.22 17.94 -10.92
CA ASN A 95 14.14 17.33 -11.88
C ASN A 95 14.35 15.84 -11.61
N GLU A 96 14.30 15.46 -10.34
CA GLU A 96 14.57 14.11 -9.87
C GLU A 96 13.76 13.86 -8.60
N ILE A 97 13.33 12.61 -8.41
CA ILE A 97 12.78 12.12 -7.16
C ILE A 97 13.71 10.99 -6.70
N ARG A 98 14.22 11.10 -5.48
CA ARG A 98 14.94 10.02 -4.82
C ARG A 98 14.09 9.51 -3.66
N VAL A 99 13.64 8.27 -3.77
CA VAL A 99 12.95 7.57 -2.67
C VAL A 99 13.99 6.76 -1.94
N LYS A 100 14.29 7.17 -0.71
CA LYS A 100 15.23 6.45 0.16
C LYS A 100 14.49 5.43 1.00
N PHE A 101 15.13 4.30 1.28
CA PHE A 101 14.57 3.23 2.10
C PHE A 101 15.27 3.21 3.46
N ASP A 102 14.58 3.66 4.50
CA ASP A 102 15.07 3.57 5.88
C ASP A 102 14.31 2.50 6.64
N ALA A 103 15.04 1.54 7.21
CA ALA A 103 14.44 0.48 8.03
C ALA A 103 14.11 0.93 9.46
N ASP A 104 14.71 2.04 9.92
CA ASP A 104 14.51 2.59 11.26
C ASP A 104 13.87 3.98 11.19
N ALA A 105 12.71 4.12 11.84
CA ALA A 105 11.97 5.37 11.83
C ALA A 105 12.65 6.53 12.59
N ASN A 106 13.65 6.27 13.45
CA ASN A 106 14.42 7.36 14.06
C ASN A 106 15.48 7.91 13.09
N THR A 107 16.03 7.06 12.22
CA THR A 107 16.88 7.51 11.11
C THR A 107 16.09 8.43 10.19
N GLU A 108 14.92 7.99 9.72
CA GLU A 108 14.04 8.81 8.86
C GLU A 108 13.67 10.15 9.54
N LEU A 109 13.35 10.12 10.84
CA LEU A 109 13.07 11.32 11.63
C LEU A 109 14.26 12.29 11.70
N ASN A 110 15.47 11.77 11.89
CA ASN A 110 16.67 12.60 11.92
C ASN A 110 16.96 13.19 10.55
N GLU A 111 16.74 12.43 9.47
CA GLU A 111 16.93 12.90 8.11
C GLU A 111 15.97 13.99 7.70
N LEU A 112 14.72 13.92 8.16
CA LEU A 112 13.77 15.01 8.02
C LEU A 112 14.24 16.27 8.76
N ARG A 113 14.76 16.12 9.99
CA ARG A 113 15.27 17.24 10.80
C ARG A 113 16.53 17.88 10.23
N THR A 114 17.39 17.11 9.57
CA THR A 114 18.62 17.63 8.96
C THR A 114 18.40 18.11 7.52
N ASN A 115 17.15 18.07 7.02
CA ASN A 115 16.80 18.35 5.62
C ASN A 115 17.57 17.45 4.63
N THR A 116 17.88 16.22 5.04
CA THR A 116 18.42 15.18 4.15
C THR A 116 17.33 14.62 3.24
N VAL A 117 16.09 14.57 3.74
CA VAL A 117 14.88 14.24 2.97
C VAL A 117 13.86 15.37 3.11
N ASP A 118 13.12 15.64 2.03
CA ASP A 118 12.08 16.67 2.02
C ASP A 118 10.73 16.17 2.59
N MET A 119 10.53 14.86 2.61
CA MET A 119 9.27 14.22 2.98
C MET A 119 9.51 12.83 3.56
N ALA A 120 8.78 12.52 4.64
CA ALA A 120 8.67 11.20 5.24
C ALA A 120 7.22 10.70 5.08
N LEU A 121 7.04 9.42 4.76
CA LEU A 121 5.74 8.81 4.48
C LEU A 121 5.48 7.67 5.48
N ASP A 122 4.22 7.38 5.78
CA ASP A 122 3.80 6.26 6.65
C ASP A 122 4.45 6.25 8.05
N LEU A 123 4.74 7.44 8.58
CA LEU A 123 5.29 7.60 9.92
C LEU A 123 4.34 7.07 11.00
N ARG A 124 4.92 6.40 11.99
CA ARG A 124 4.17 5.93 13.17
C ARG A 124 3.46 7.11 13.86
N PRO A 125 2.17 7.00 14.21
CA PRO A 125 1.41 8.07 14.86
C PRO A 125 2.06 8.64 16.13
N SER A 126 2.80 7.80 16.87
CA SER A 126 3.54 8.19 18.07
C SER A 126 4.63 9.25 17.84
N LEU A 127 5.14 9.38 16.61
CA LEU A 127 6.17 10.36 16.25
C LEU A 127 5.58 11.74 15.93
N LEU A 128 4.31 11.79 15.50
CA LEU A 128 3.66 13.01 15.01
C LEU A 128 3.65 14.16 16.03
N PRO A 129 3.34 13.98 17.32
CA PRO A 129 3.33 15.10 18.28
C PRO A 129 4.69 15.78 18.45
N SER A 130 5.79 15.05 18.27
CA SER A 130 7.14 15.60 18.37
C SER A 130 7.53 16.37 17.10
N LEU A 131 7.16 15.81 15.95
CA LEU A 131 7.37 16.41 14.64
C LEU A 131 6.57 17.69 14.43
N SER A 132 5.30 17.71 14.86
CA SER A 132 4.43 18.89 14.70
C SER A 132 4.86 20.11 15.51
N ARG A 133 5.84 19.97 16.40
CA ARG A 133 6.46 21.07 17.14
C ARG A 133 7.71 21.65 16.47
N GLN A 134 8.22 21.01 15.42
CA GLN A 134 9.32 21.56 14.63
C GLN A 134 8.79 22.65 13.69
N SER A 135 9.48 23.78 13.63
CA SER A 135 8.99 24.96 12.89
C SER A 135 9.02 24.80 11.37
N ASP A 136 9.84 23.89 10.86
CA ASP A 136 10.09 23.60 9.45
C ASP A 136 9.39 22.32 8.95
N VAL A 137 8.67 21.61 9.82
CA VAL A 137 7.94 20.39 9.46
C VAL A 137 6.44 20.60 9.52
N THR A 138 5.76 20.28 8.42
CA THR A 138 4.30 20.17 8.40
C THR A 138 3.89 18.70 8.47
N THR A 139 3.21 18.30 9.53
CA THR A 139 2.63 16.96 9.65
C THR A 139 1.22 16.95 9.10
N VAL A 140 0.94 16.05 8.15
CA VAL A 140 -0.40 15.86 7.56
C VAL A 140 -0.89 14.45 7.87
N THR A 141 -2.14 14.33 8.31
CA THR A 141 -2.83 13.05 8.43
C THR A 141 -4.00 13.06 7.48
N ILE A 142 -4.07 12.06 6.60
CA ILE A 142 -5.15 11.89 5.63
C ILE A 142 -5.91 10.60 5.93
N LEU A 143 -7.19 10.58 5.52
CA LEU A 143 -7.99 9.37 5.59
C LEU A 143 -7.54 8.41 4.48
N ASP A 144 -7.20 7.18 4.88
CA ASP A 144 -6.85 6.13 3.93
C ASP A 144 -8.07 5.26 3.58
N SER A 145 -7.99 4.57 2.44
CA SER A 145 -8.92 3.54 1.99
C SER A 145 -8.62 2.14 2.53
N ALA A 146 -7.48 1.94 3.19
CA ALA A 146 -7.08 0.66 3.75
C ALA A 146 -7.65 0.41 5.16
N THR A 147 -7.64 -0.86 5.57
CA THR A 147 -7.96 -1.30 6.94
C THR A 147 -6.96 -2.33 7.43
N GLU A 148 -6.48 -2.14 8.65
CA GLU A 148 -5.72 -3.15 9.38
C GLU A 148 -6.65 -4.27 9.87
N HIS A 149 -6.28 -5.52 9.61
CA HIS A 149 -7.08 -6.69 9.97
C HIS A 149 -6.21 -7.91 10.25
N LEU A 150 -6.81 -8.92 10.88
CA LEU A 150 -6.20 -10.23 11.07
C LEU A 150 -6.77 -11.20 10.05
N ASP A 151 -5.91 -11.66 9.13
CA ASP A 151 -6.25 -12.76 8.24
C ASP A 151 -6.14 -14.10 8.97
N ILE A 152 -7.25 -14.83 8.99
CA ILE A 152 -7.35 -16.10 9.70
C ILE A 152 -7.22 -17.25 8.71
N ASN A 153 -6.16 -18.04 8.85
CA ASN A 153 -5.95 -19.24 8.04
C ASN A 153 -6.98 -20.34 8.36
N LEU A 154 -7.99 -20.48 7.50
CA LEU A 154 -9.05 -21.48 7.66
C LEU A 154 -8.61 -22.93 7.40
N HIS A 155 -7.38 -23.17 6.93
CA HIS A 155 -6.81 -24.53 6.85
C HIS A 155 -6.22 -25.00 8.18
N ASN A 156 -6.01 -24.11 9.14
CA ASN A 156 -5.57 -24.50 10.48
C ASN A 156 -6.68 -25.30 11.19
N THR A 157 -6.28 -26.37 11.87
CA THR A 157 -7.18 -27.31 12.55
C THR A 157 -8.16 -26.64 13.51
N PHE A 158 -7.73 -25.58 14.21
CA PHE A 158 -8.55 -24.87 15.18
C PHE A 158 -9.27 -23.67 14.54
N LEU A 159 -8.55 -22.86 13.76
CA LEU A 159 -9.10 -21.61 13.22
C LEU A 159 -10.19 -21.81 12.15
N LYS A 160 -10.36 -23.03 11.63
CA LYS A 160 -11.52 -23.40 10.80
C LYS A 160 -12.85 -23.34 11.56
N ASP A 161 -12.84 -23.49 12.89
CA ASP A 161 -14.03 -23.35 13.73
C ASP A 161 -14.43 -21.87 13.87
N VAL A 162 -15.66 -21.55 13.46
CA VAL A 162 -16.21 -20.18 13.56
C VAL A 162 -16.35 -19.72 15.00
N THR A 163 -16.55 -20.64 15.94
CA THR A 163 -16.67 -20.36 17.38
C THR A 163 -15.38 -19.75 17.90
N LEU A 164 -14.24 -20.38 17.58
CA LEU A 164 -12.92 -19.89 17.98
C LEU A 164 -12.64 -18.51 17.35
N ARG A 165 -12.99 -18.30 16.08
CA ARG A 165 -12.81 -16.99 15.42
C ARG A 165 -13.65 -15.88 16.06
N LYS A 166 -14.89 -16.17 16.45
CA LYS A 166 -15.75 -15.22 17.18
C LYS A 166 -15.18 -14.90 18.55
N ALA A 167 -14.69 -15.91 19.29
CA ALA A 167 -14.04 -15.68 20.58
C ALA A 167 -12.80 -14.79 20.44
N ILE A 168 -11.96 -15.02 19.41
CA ILE A 168 -10.80 -14.17 19.11
C ILE A 168 -11.24 -12.72 18.85
N LEU A 169 -12.27 -12.51 18.03
CA LEU A 169 -12.78 -11.17 17.72
C LEU A 169 -13.26 -10.42 18.98
N MET A 170 -13.90 -11.12 19.92
CA MET A 170 -14.39 -10.57 21.18
C MET A 170 -13.29 -10.36 22.22
N ALA A 171 -12.21 -11.12 22.16
CA ALA A 171 -11.10 -11.06 23.12
C ALA A 171 -10.06 -9.97 22.79
N ILE A 172 -10.17 -9.29 21.65
CA ILE A 172 -9.26 -8.22 21.25
C ILE A 172 -9.91 -6.86 21.53
N ASP A 173 -9.29 -6.07 22.40
CA ASP A 173 -9.69 -4.70 22.66
C ASP A 173 -9.21 -3.78 21.53
N ARG A 174 -10.00 -3.73 20.46
CA ARG A 174 -9.72 -2.93 19.26
C ARG A 174 -9.69 -1.43 19.55
N GLN A 175 -10.51 -0.95 20.49
CA GLN A 175 -10.53 0.46 20.86
C GLN A 175 -9.25 0.84 21.61
N ARG A 176 -8.79 0.00 22.54
CA ARG A 176 -7.51 0.22 23.20
C ARG A 176 -6.32 0.24 22.23
N ILE A 177 -6.34 -0.57 21.17
CA ILE A 177 -5.32 -0.49 20.10
C ILE A 177 -5.34 0.89 19.44
N VAL A 178 -6.52 1.38 19.05
CA VAL A 178 -6.69 2.72 18.45
C VAL A 178 -6.20 3.82 19.38
N ASP A 179 -6.57 3.76 20.66
CA ASP A 179 -6.23 4.80 21.63
C ASP A 179 -4.74 4.81 21.97
N THR A 180 -4.14 3.63 22.13
CA THR A 180 -2.76 3.50 22.62
C THR A 180 -1.71 3.56 21.52
N LEU A 181 -1.92 2.86 20.40
CA LEU A 181 -0.93 2.78 19.32
C LEU A 181 -1.13 3.88 18.28
N LEU A 182 -2.39 4.20 17.98
CA LEU A 182 -2.76 5.13 16.91
C LEU A 182 -3.16 6.52 17.44
N LEU A 183 -3.11 6.70 18.77
CA LEU A 183 -3.40 7.97 19.46
C LEU A 183 -4.77 8.55 19.08
N GLY A 184 -5.78 7.69 18.90
CA GLY A 184 -7.15 8.10 18.56
C GLY A 184 -7.32 8.69 17.16
N ARG A 185 -6.34 8.55 16.26
CA ARG A 185 -6.38 9.14 14.90
C ARG A 185 -7.15 8.31 13.88
N THR A 186 -7.69 7.18 14.29
CA THR A 186 -8.56 6.34 13.47
C THR A 186 -9.73 5.85 14.32
N VAL A 187 -10.59 5.03 13.72
CA VAL A 187 -11.75 4.44 14.39
C VAL A 187 -11.73 2.92 14.22
N VAL A 188 -12.33 2.21 15.17
CA VAL A 188 -12.62 0.79 14.97
C VAL A 188 -13.68 0.67 13.87
N PRO A 189 -13.39 0.00 12.75
CA PRO A 189 -14.37 -0.14 11.68
C PRO A 189 -15.50 -1.10 12.11
N PRO A 190 -16.67 -1.02 11.45
CA PRO A 190 -17.67 -2.08 11.55
C PRO A 190 -17.09 -3.42 11.12
N ASP A 191 -17.74 -4.51 11.53
CA ASP A 191 -17.40 -5.87 11.12
C ASP A 191 -17.85 -6.10 9.66
N ALA A 192 -17.13 -5.46 8.74
CA ALA A 192 -17.29 -5.51 7.30
C ALA A 192 -15.92 -5.72 6.63
N TRP A 193 -15.93 -6.23 5.40
CA TRP A 193 -14.71 -6.48 4.62
C TRP A 193 -14.51 -5.49 3.47
N MET A 194 -15.48 -4.60 3.26
CA MET A 194 -15.50 -3.62 2.18
C MET A 194 -16.31 -2.39 2.57
N CYS A 195 -16.23 -1.34 1.76
CA CYS A 195 -17.00 -0.11 1.95
C CYS A 195 -16.72 0.55 3.31
N ILE A 196 -15.44 0.67 3.67
CA ILE A 196 -15.00 1.27 4.94
C ILE A 196 -14.27 2.58 4.61
N GLN A 197 -14.23 3.52 5.57
CA GLN A 197 -13.57 4.83 5.43
C GLN A 197 -14.03 5.59 4.18
N THR A 198 -13.12 5.87 3.24
CA THR A 198 -13.40 6.60 1.98
C THR A 198 -14.42 5.85 1.09
N GLY A 199 -14.65 4.56 1.32
CA GLY A 199 -15.67 3.74 0.67
C GLY A 199 -17.00 3.62 1.42
N ALA A 200 -17.23 4.35 2.52
CA ALA A 200 -18.40 4.16 3.39
C ALA A 200 -19.77 4.38 2.71
N TRP A 201 -19.81 4.97 1.52
CA TRP A 201 -21.03 5.21 0.73
C TRP A 201 -21.78 3.92 0.36
N CYS A 202 -21.10 2.75 0.33
CA CYS A 202 -21.72 1.44 0.07
C CYS A 202 -21.81 0.55 1.31
N LEU A 203 -21.52 1.07 2.50
CA LEU A 203 -21.60 0.30 3.74
C LEU A 203 -23.06 0.01 4.08
N ASP A 204 -23.34 -1.23 4.51
CA ASP A 204 -24.64 -1.54 5.11
C ASP A 204 -24.85 -0.68 6.36
N PRO A 205 -25.89 0.17 6.43
CA PRO A 205 -26.15 0.98 7.62
C PRO A 205 -26.42 0.15 8.89
N ASN A 206 -26.71 -1.16 8.74
CA ASN A 206 -26.89 -2.10 9.85
C ASN A 206 -25.63 -2.93 10.14
N ALA A 207 -24.48 -2.57 9.57
CA ALA A 207 -23.22 -3.26 9.82
C ALA A 207 -22.91 -3.30 11.32
N LYS A 208 -22.61 -4.50 11.81
CA LYS A 208 -22.44 -4.75 13.24
C LYS A 208 -21.08 -4.30 13.73
N HIS A 209 -20.99 -4.07 15.04
CA HIS A 209 -19.73 -3.91 15.74
C HIS A 209 -19.69 -4.92 16.88
N THR A 210 -18.77 -5.88 16.82
CA THR A 210 -18.57 -6.84 17.90
C THR A 210 -17.85 -6.15 19.06
N PRO A 211 -18.45 -6.08 20.27
CA PRO A 211 -17.81 -5.44 21.40
C PRO A 211 -16.64 -6.28 21.93
N TYR A 212 -15.72 -5.62 22.61
CA TYR A 212 -14.70 -6.29 23.42
C TYR A 212 -15.37 -6.89 24.67
N ASP A 213 -15.39 -8.21 24.78
CA ASP A 213 -15.99 -8.95 25.90
C ASP A 213 -15.28 -10.31 26.09
N VAL A 214 -14.27 -10.30 26.96
CA VAL A 214 -13.49 -11.50 27.30
C VAL A 214 -14.35 -12.53 28.04
N SER A 215 -15.33 -12.10 28.83
CA SER A 215 -16.19 -13.02 29.59
C SER A 215 -17.06 -13.85 28.63
N ALA A 216 -17.70 -13.18 27.67
CA ALA A 216 -18.50 -13.86 26.66
C ALA A 216 -17.63 -14.67 25.69
N ALA A 217 -16.41 -14.22 25.36
CA ALA A 217 -15.45 -15.02 24.59
C ALA A 217 -15.09 -16.34 25.30
N ASN A 218 -14.73 -16.28 26.58
CA ASN A 218 -14.42 -17.46 27.40
C ASN A 218 -15.61 -18.40 27.51
N LYS A 219 -16.82 -17.85 27.71
CA LYS A 219 -18.04 -18.66 27.72
C LYS A 219 -18.23 -19.40 26.39
N LEU A 220 -18.05 -18.70 25.27
CA LEU A 220 -18.18 -19.27 23.93
C LEU A 220 -17.18 -20.42 23.69
N LEU A 221 -15.95 -20.29 24.19
CA LEU A 221 -14.92 -21.33 24.12
C LEU A 221 -15.27 -22.55 24.99
N ASN A 222 -15.65 -22.32 26.24
CA ASN A 222 -16.03 -23.37 27.18
C ASN A 222 -17.24 -24.18 26.67
N ASP A 223 -18.28 -23.50 26.16
CA ASP A 223 -19.48 -24.14 25.61
C ASP A 223 -19.15 -25.03 24.39
N ALA A 224 -18.06 -24.74 23.68
CA ALA A 224 -17.58 -25.50 22.53
C ALA A 224 -16.47 -26.52 22.87
N GLY A 225 -16.14 -26.71 24.15
CA GLY A 225 -15.17 -27.71 24.60
C GLY A 225 -13.70 -27.28 24.44
N TYR A 226 -13.44 -25.99 24.23
CA TYR A 226 -12.10 -25.40 24.33
C TYR A 226 -11.85 -24.99 25.79
N THR A 227 -11.48 -25.95 26.64
CA THR A 227 -11.20 -25.76 28.07
C THR A 227 -9.71 -25.93 28.39
#